data_AF-A0A939FA78-F1
#
_entry.id   AF-A0A939FA78-F1
#
_cell.length_a   1.000
_cell.length_b   1.000
_cell.length_c   1.000
_cell.angle_alpha   90.00
_cell.angle_beta   90.00
_cell.angle_gamma   90.00
#
_symmetry.space_group_name_H-M   'P 1'
#
loop_
_entity.id
_entity.type
_entity.pdbx_description
1 polymer ?
#
loop_
_entity_poly.entity_id
_entity_poly.type
_entity_poly.pdbx_seq_one_letter_code
_entity_poly.pdbx_strand_id
1 'polypeptide(L)'
;MNADRELPAGAVTWDELKGELFDDEDREVMARLTEVMLAQVRAYRLAEIRKRQHTTQVELAQRMGISQARVSDIERGKINRSEVDTLAAYVAALGGQLQLVANFGDESVVLA
;
A
#
# COMPACT_ATOMS: atom_id res chain seq x y z
N MET A 1 19.53 2.51 12.72
CA MET A 1 20.62 3.09 13.53
C MET A 1 20.06 3.49 14.88
N ASN A 2 20.16 2.58 15.86
CA ASN A 2 20.03 2.80 17.30
C ASN A 2 20.36 1.47 17.98
N ALA A 3 21.63 1.09 17.90
CA ALA A 3 22.23 0.10 18.79
C ALA A 3 23.02 0.91 19.84
N ASP A 4 23.01 0.45 21.09
CA ASP A 4 23.75 1.02 22.24
C ASP A 4 23.01 2.04 23.12
N ARG A 5 21.75 1.75 23.46
CA ARG A 5 21.15 2.28 24.69
C ARG A 5 20.92 1.12 25.66
N GLU A 6 21.75 1.04 26.71
CA GLU A 6 21.52 0.09 27.80
C GLU A 6 20.12 0.30 28.38
N LEU A 7 19.33 -0.78 28.39
CA LEU A 7 17.99 -0.77 28.93
C LEU A 7 18.05 -0.80 30.46
N PRO A 8 17.19 -0.03 31.17
CA PRO A 8 17.18 -0.05 32.62
C PRO A 8 16.80 -1.45 33.15
N ALA A 9 17.28 -1.80 34.34
CA ALA A 9 17.02 -3.11 34.95
C ALA A 9 15.50 -3.38 35.02
N GLY A 10 15.07 -4.47 34.37
CA GLY A 10 13.66 -4.87 34.27
C GLY A 10 12.91 -4.35 33.03
N ALA A 11 13.57 -3.63 32.12
CA ALA A 11 12.99 -3.28 30.83
C ALA A 11 13.13 -4.44 29.84
N VAL A 12 12.02 -4.87 29.28
CA VAL A 12 11.94 -5.77 28.14
C VAL A 12 11.87 -4.98 26.84
N THR A 13 12.50 -5.51 25.80
CA THR A 13 12.38 -4.96 24.45
C THR A 13 10.99 -5.21 23.88
N TRP A 14 10.59 -4.39 22.90
CA TRP A 14 9.34 -4.62 22.17
C TRP A 14 9.32 -5.97 21.45
N ASP A 15 10.49 -6.50 21.05
CA ASP A 15 10.59 -7.78 20.37
C ASP A 15 10.47 -8.96 21.34
N GLU A 16 11.05 -8.86 22.54
CA GLU A 16 10.87 -9.85 23.62
C GLU A 16 9.41 -9.89 24.11
N LEU A 17 8.80 -8.72 24.37
CA LEU A 17 7.42 -8.66 24.83
C LEU A 17 6.44 -9.23 23.79
N LYS A 18 6.67 -8.95 22.50
CA LYS A 18 5.89 -9.58 21.43
C LYS A 18 6.11 -11.09 21.38
N GLY A 19 7.31 -11.55 21.72
CA GLY A 19 7.66 -12.97 21.83
C GLY A 19 6.83 -13.72 22.86
N GLU A 20 6.53 -13.07 23.98
CA GLU A 20 5.75 -13.66 25.07
C GLU A 20 4.23 -13.49 24.91
N LEU A 21 3.78 -12.40 24.27
CA LEU A 21 2.35 -12.07 24.15
C LEU A 21 1.66 -12.68 22.94
N PHE A 22 2.40 -13.01 21.88
CA PHE A 22 1.83 -13.46 20.62
C PHE A 22 2.49 -14.76 20.17
N ASP A 23 1.65 -15.78 19.96
CA ASP A 23 2.08 -17.04 19.38
C ASP A 23 2.27 -16.94 17.84
N ASP A 24 2.61 -18.06 17.20
CA ASP A 24 2.84 -18.09 15.76
C ASP A 24 1.55 -17.80 14.97
N GLU A 25 0.38 -18.19 15.48
CA GLU A 25 -0.91 -17.93 14.83
C GLU A 25 -1.25 -16.43 14.89
N ASP A 26 -1.05 -15.80 16.05
CA ASP A 26 -1.20 -14.36 16.23
C ASP A 26 -0.29 -13.58 15.27
N ARG A 27 0.97 -14.02 15.09
CA ARG A 27 1.92 -13.38 14.17
C ARG A 27 1.47 -13.48 12.73
N GLU A 28 0.95 -14.64 12.30
CA GLU A 28 0.40 -14.80 10.96
C GLU A 28 -0.84 -13.92 10.74
N VAL A 29 -1.74 -13.84 11.72
CA VAL A 29 -2.92 -12.96 11.66
C VAL A 29 -2.49 -11.50 11.56
N MET A 30 -1.54 -11.08 12.39
CA MET A 30 -0.99 -9.72 12.38
C MET A 30 -0.28 -9.39 11.06
N ALA A 31 0.45 -10.34 10.47
CA ALA A 31 1.07 -10.16 9.15
C ALA A 31 0.00 -9.92 8.07
N ARG A 32 -1.04 -10.76 8.03
CA ARG A 32 -2.17 -10.60 7.07
C ARG A 32 -2.88 -9.27 7.25
N LEU A 33 -3.21 -8.88 8.48
CA LEU A 33 -3.85 -7.60 8.79
C LEU A 33 -2.96 -6.40 8.39
N THR A 34 -1.66 -6.51 8.63
CA THR A 34 -0.69 -5.49 8.27
C THR A 34 -0.61 -5.33 6.74
N GLU A 35 -0.59 -6.42 5.99
CA GLU A 35 -0.62 -6.37 4.52
C GLU A 35 -1.88 -5.67 3.99
N VAL A 36 -3.05 -6.01 4.54
CA VAL A 36 -4.33 -5.37 4.17
C VAL A 36 -4.29 -3.87 4.47
N MET A 37 -3.81 -3.49 5.67
CA MET A 37 -3.73 -2.08 6.07
C MET A 37 -2.75 -1.30 5.20
N LEU A 38 -1.58 -1.88 4.88
CA LEU A 38 -0.61 -1.26 3.98
C LEU A 38 -1.17 -1.07 2.58
N ALA A 39 -1.93 -2.05 2.05
CA ALA A 39 -2.60 -1.92 0.77
C ALA A 39 -3.62 -0.77 0.76
N GLN A 40 -4.42 -0.64 1.83
CA GLN A 40 -5.37 0.45 2.00
C GLN A 40 -4.69 1.82 2.09
N VAL A 41 -3.59 1.93 2.86
CA VAL A 41 -2.80 3.17 2.96
C VAL A 41 -2.23 3.58 1.60
N ARG A 42 -1.70 2.62 0.83
CA ARG A 42 -1.18 2.89 -0.53
C ARG A 42 -2.28 3.38 -1.48
N ALA A 43 -3.44 2.74 -1.47
CA ALA A 43 -4.56 3.15 -2.30
C ALA A 43 -5.11 4.54 -1.91
N TYR A 44 -5.16 4.84 -0.60
CA TYR A 44 -5.56 6.15 -0.12
C TYR A 44 -4.63 7.27 -0.61
N ARG A 45 -3.32 6.99 -0.80
CA ARG A 45 -2.39 7.97 -1.37
C ARG A 45 -2.77 8.41 -2.78
N LEU A 46 -3.37 7.52 -3.60
CA LEU A 46 -3.86 7.89 -4.93
C LEU A 46 -4.98 8.93 -4.83
N ALA A 47 -5.94 8.73 -3.91
CA ALA A 47 -7.01 9.68 -3.65
C ALA A 47 -6.46 11.04 -3.21
N GLU A 48 -5.43 11.05 -2.35
CA GLU A 48 -4.78 12.29 -1.89
C GLU A 48 -4.05 13.03 -3.03
N ILE A 49 -3.36 12.31 -3.92
CA ILE A 49 -2.75 12.92 -5.12
C ILE A 49 -3.82 13.56 -5.99
N ARG A 50 -4.91 12.85 -6.29
CA ARG A 50 -6.04 13.38 -7.08
C ARG A 50 -6.63 14.63 -6.44
N LYS A 51 -6.91 14.61 -5.13
CA LYS A 51 -7.48 15.76 -4.40
C LYS A 51 -6.57 16.98 -4.45
N ARG A 52 -5.24 16.81 -4.33
CA ARG A 52 -4.26 17.91 -4.47
C ARG A 52 -4.27 18.55 -5.86
N GLN A 53 -4.74 17.83 -6.88
CA GLN A 53 -4.92 18.34 -8.24
C GLN A 53 -6.35 18.89 -8.49
N HIS A 54 -7.16 19.04 -7.42
CA HIS A 54 -8.54 19.54 -7.50
C HIS A 54 -9.45 18.79 -8.49
N THR A 55 -9.12 17.53 -8.81
CA THR A 55 -9.89 16.70 -9.75
C THR A 55 -10.84 15.79 -8.98
N THR A 56 -12.10 15.68 -9.41
CA THR A 56 -13.08 14.77 -8.79
C THR A 56 -12.92 13.34 -9.29
N GLN A 57 -13.49 12.36 -8.57
CA GLN A 57 -13.51 10.97 -9.07
C GLN A 57 -14.30 10.84 -10.38
N VAL A 58 -15.34 11.67 -10.58
CA VAL A 58 -16.16 11.68 -11.81
C VAL A 58 -15.35 12.22 -13.00
N GLU A 59 -14.65 13.33 -12.81
CA GLU A 59 -13.79 13.93 -13.85
C GLU A 59 -12.65 12.98 -14.24
N LEU A 60 -12.02 12.33 -13.26
CA LEU A 60 -10.98 11.35 -13.53
C LEU A 60 -11.53 10.14 -14.29
N ALA A 61 -12.69 9.63 -13.88
CA ALA A 61 -13.37 8.52 -14.56
C ALA A 61 -13.70 8.86 -16.02
N GLN A 62 -14.17 10.09 -16.29
CA GLN A 62 -14.44 10.58 -17.65
C GLN A 62 -13.16 10.64 -18.49
N ARG A 63 -12.06 11.18 -17.96
CA ARG A 63 -10.76 11.22 -18.66
C ARG A 63 -10.25 9.83 -19.03
N MET A 64 -10.52 8.85 -18.17
CA MET A 64 -10.10 7.46 -18.34
C MET A 64 -11.08 6.59 -19.15
N GLY A 65 -12.30 7.06 -19.41
CA GLY A 65 -13.35 6.25 -20.05
C GLY A 65 -13.86 5.07 -19.19
N ILE A 66 -13.79 5.18 -17.87
CA ILE A 66 -14.26 4.15 -16.92
C ILE A 66 -15.37 4.69 -16.00
N SER A 67 -15.99 3.84 -15.18
CA SER A 67 -16.99 4.29 -14.22
C SER A 67 -16.36 4.98 -13.00
N GLN A 68 -17.10 5.91 -12.39
CA GLN A 68 -16.67 6.52 -11.12
C GLN A 68 -16.56 5.47 -9.99
N ALA A 69 -17.45 4.47 -9.99
CA ALA A 69 -17.38 3.34 -9.05
C ALA A 69 -16.02 2.62 -9.17
N ARG A 70 -15.54 2.42 -10.40
CA ARG A 70 -14.23 1.79 -10.66
C ARG A 70 -13.07 2.63 -10.13
N VAL A 71 -13.09 3.95 -10.34
CA VAL A 71 -12.13 4.90 -9.73
C VAL A 71 -12.15 4.78 -8.19
N SER A 72 -13.35 4.67 -7.62
CA SER A 72 -13.58 4.52 -6.18
C SER A 72 -13.00 3.22 -5.62
N ASP A 73 -13.10 2.11 -6.35
CA ASP A 73 -12.54 0.81 -5.95
C ASP A 73 -11.01 0.84 -5.97
N ILE A 74 -10.41 1.44 -7.01
CA ILE A 74 -8.96 1.66 -7.10
C ILE A 74 -8.45 2.48 -5.90
N GLU A 75 -9.10 3.60 -5.59
CA GLU A 75 -8.73 4.46 -4.46
C GLU A 75 -8.93 3.81 -3.07
N ARG A 76 -9.70 2.70 -2.99
CA ARG A 76 -9.88 1.90 -1.77
C ARG A 76 -9.04 0.62 -1.75
N GLY A 77 -8.22 0.38 -2.76
CA GLY A 77 -7.34 -0.79 -2.85
C GLY A 77 -8.05 -2.07 -3.29
N LYS A 78 -9.28 -1.97 -3.83
CA LYS A 78 -10.01 -3.07 -4.44
C LYS A 78 -9.56 -3.25 -5.90
N ILE A 79 -8.31 -3.63 -6.06
CA ILE A 79 -7.65 -3.78 -7.35
C ILE A 79 -7.51 -5.28 -7.64
N ASN A 80 -7.97 -5.73 -8.80
CA ASN A 80 -7.73 -7.10 -9.25
C ASN A 80 -6.33 -7.21 -9.85
N ARG A 81 -5.72 -8.40 -9.72
CA ARG A 81 -4.34 -8.67 -10.20
C ARG A 81 -4.16 -8.48 -11.71
N SER A 82 -5.23 -8.48 -12.49
CA SER A 82 -5.24 -8.40 -13.96
C SER A 82 -5.38 -6.97 -14.52
N GLU A 83 -5.41 -5.93 -13.69
CA GLU A 83 -5.82 -4.57 -14.12
C GLU A 83 -4.65 -3.58 -14.24
N VAL A 84 -3.45 -4.06 -14.63
CA VAL A 84 -2.22 -3.25 -14.76
C VAL A 84 -2.45 -2.05 -15.69
N ASP A 85 -3.06 -2.25 -16.85
CA ASP A 85 -3.34 -1.16 -17.81
C ASP A 85 -4.30 -0.11 -17.24
N THR A 86 -5.25 -0.53 -16.39
CA THR A 86 -6.18 0.41 -15.75
C THR A 86 -5.45 1.27 -14.73
N LEU A 87 -4.53 0.68 -13.96
CA LEU A 87 -3.69 1.43 -13.03
C LEU A 87 -2.71 2.36 -13.76
N ALA A 88 -2.15 1.91 -14.88
CA ALA A 88 -1.27 2.72 -15.71
C ALA A 88 -2.03 3.95 -16.25
N ALA A 89 -3.23 3.75 -16.78
CA ALA A 89 -4.11 4.83 -17.23
C ALA A 89 -4.51 5.77 -16.08
N TYR A 90 -4.78 5.23 -14.88
CA TYR A 90 -5.11 6.04 -13.70
C TYR A 90 -3.94 6.96 -13.32
N VAL A 91 -2.76 6.38 -13.18
CA VAL A 91 -1.54 7.12 -12.79
C VAL A 91 -1.18 8.14 -13.87
N ALA A 92 -1.28 7.78 -15.15
CA ALA A 92 -1.06 8.69 -16.27
C ALA A 92 -2.07 9.85 -16.30
N ALA A 93 -3.34 9.59 -15.99
CA ALA A 93 -4.37 10.63 -15.90
C ALA A 93 -4.14 11.62 -14.74
N LEU A 94 -3.35 11.22 -13.74
CA LEU A 94 -2.83 12.09 -12.68
C LEU A 94 -1.46 12.70 -13.01
N GLY A 95 -0.94 12.50 -14.22
CA GLY A 95 0.36 13.02 -14.67
C GLY A 95 1.57 12.25 -14.13
N GLY A 96 1.38 11.04 -13.59
CA GLY A 96 2.45 10.17 -13.12
C GLY A 96 2.82 9.09 -14.13
N GLN A 97 3.79 8.25 -13.75
CA GLN A 97 4.15 7.02 -14.45
C GLN A 97 4.01 5.84 -13.48
N LEU A 98 3.31 4.79 -13.90
CA LEU A 98 3.21 3.56 -13.12
C LEU A 98 4.50 2.75 -13.33
N GLN A 99 5.13 2.31 -12.25
CA GLN A 99 6.19 1.29 -12.30
C GLN A 99 5.68 -0.03 -11.74
N LEU A 100 5.84 -1.11 -12.49
CA LEU A 100 5.55 -2.47 -12.04
C LEU A 100 6.84 -3.13 -11.56
N VAL A 101 6.92 -3.47 -10.27
CA VAL A 101 8.13 -4.06 -9.67
C VAL A 101 7.84 -5.49 -9.23
N ALA A 102 8.65 -6.43 -9.73
CA ALA A 102 8.70 -7.80 -9.24
C ALA A 102 9.76 -7.92 -8.14
N ASN A 103 9.38 -8.45 -6.97
CA ASN A 103 10.28 -8.66 -5.84
C ASN A 103 10.56 -10.15 -5.66
N PHE A 104 11.84 -10.51 -5.59
CA PHE A 104 12.36 -11.87 -5.42
C PHE A 104 13.20 -11.97 -4.14
N GLY A 105 12.67 -11.46 -3.02
CA GLY A 105 13.39 -11.42 -1.75
C GLY A 105 14.43 -10.31 -1.73
N ASP A 106 15.68 -10.63 -2.07
CA ASP A 106 16.82 -9.70 -2.10
C ASP A 106 16.97 -8.95 -3.44
N GLU A 107 16.25 -9.38 -4.47
CA GLU A 107 16.24 -8.72 -5.79
C GLU A 107 14.89 -8.07 -6.12
N SER A 108 14.93 -6.90 -6.75
CA SER A 108 13.76 -6.22 -7.31
C SER A 108 14.01 -5.85 -8.77
N VAL A 109 13.08 -6.22 -9.65
CA VAL A 109 13.14 -5.96 -11.09
C VAL A 109 11.97 -5.07 -11.51
N VAL A 110 12.25 -3.95 -12.18
CA VAL A 110 11.21 -3.11 -12.81
C VAL A 110 10.84 -3.73 -14.15
N LEU A 111 9.56 -4.06 -14.32
CA LEU A 111 9.02 -4.73 -15.51
C LEU A 111 8.46 -3.76 -16.55
N ALA A 112 7.91 -2.62 -16.10
CA ALA A 112 7.31 -1.56 -16.91
C ALA A 112 7.34 -0.25 -16.13
#